data_AF-A0A8C6XD34-F1
#
_entry.id   AF-A0A8C6XD34-F1
#
_cell.length_a   1.000
_cell.length_b   1.000
_cell.length_c   1.000
_cell.angle_alpha   90.00
_cell.angle_beta   90.00
_cell.angle_gamma   90.00
#
_symmetry.space_group_name_H-M   'P 1'
#
loop_
_entity.id
_entity.type
_entity.pdbx_description
1 polymer ?
#
loop_
_entity_poly.entity_id
_entity_poly.type
_entity_poly.pdbx_seq_one_letter_code
_entity_poly.pdbx_strand_id
1 'polypeptide(L)'
;MSTMVFGAKSFKPRAPDKGAFPLDHFGECTLFKEKFMKCLQANNFENGLCRQESKEYLECRMEKELMAKEPLEKLGFKDLKEEKPEDQPETVRQNPS
;
A
#
# COMPACT_ATOMS: atom_id res chain seq x y z
N MET A 1 14.56 37.16 -26.11
CA MET A 1 13.34 36.33 -26.05
C MET A 1 12.67 36.59 -24.72
N SER A 2 11.50 37.22 -24.72
CA SER A 2 10.85 37.77 -23.53
C SER A 2 10.37 36.68 -22.56
N THR A 3 10.63 36.90 -21.29
CA THR A 3 10.19 36.12 -20.13
C THR A 3 8.65 36.19 -19.99
N MET A 4 7.98 35.05 -20.03
CA MET A 4 6.54 34.98 -19.78
C MET A 4 6.27 34.90 -18.27
N VAL A 5 5.85 36.02 -17.68
CA VAL A 5 5.20 36.06 -16.37
C VAL A 5 3.76 35.61 -16.54
N PHE A 6 3.49 34.32 -16.33
CA PHE A 6 2.13 33.83 -16.14
C PHE A 6 1.68 34.17 -14.73
N GLY A 7 0.66 35.02 -14.63
CA GLY A 7 0.10 35.51 -13.37
C GLY A 7 -0.08 34.41 -12.33
N ALA A 8 0.64 34.54 -11.23
CA ALA A 8 0.61 33.65 -10.08
C ALA A 8 -0.76 33.73 -9.40
N LYS A 9 -1.74 32.96 -9.91
CA LYS A 9 -2.87 32.54 -9.08
C LYS A 9 -2.27 31.72 -7.95
N SER A 10 -2.44 32.19 -6.72
CA SER A 10 -2.05 31.45 -5.53
C SER A 10 -2.73 30.08 -5.58
N PHE A 11 -1.94 29.03 -5.83
CA PHE A 11 -2.41 27.66 -5.67
C PHE A 11 -2.63 27.47 -4.17
N LYS A 12 -3.88 27.57 -3.73
CA LYS A 12 -4.27 27.10 -2.40
C LYS A 12 -4.44 25.58 -2.54
N PRO A 13 -3.44 24.76 -2.14
CA PRO A 13 -3.60 23.32 -2.17
C PRO A 13 -4.82 22.99 -1.31
N ARG A 14 -5.83 22.37 -1.92
CA ARG A 14 -6.90 21.73 -1.15
C ARG A 14 -6.29 20.52 -0.48
N ALA A 15 -6.59 20.33 0.81
CA ALA A 15 -6.23 19.09 1.46
C ALA A 15 -6.84 17.93 0.65
N PRO A 16 -6.08 16.86 0.37
CA PRO A 16 -6.64 15.68 -0.28
C PRO A 16 -7.81 15.16 0.56
N ASP A 17 -8.90 14.75 -0.09
CA ASP A 17 -10.14 14.31 0.57
C ASP A 17 -9.92 13.16 1.57
N LYS A 18 -8.83 12.39 1.39
CA LYS A 18 -8.45 11.26 2.24
C LYS A 18 -7.30 11.57 3.21
N GLY A 19 -6.93 12.85 3.36
CA GLY A 19 -5.77 13.27 4.14
C GLY A 19 -4.43 12.94 3.47
N ALA A 20 -3.34 13.45 4.06
CA ALA A 20 -2.00 13.00 3.69
C ALA A 20 -1.81 11.60 4.28
N PHE A 21 -1.83 10.58 3.43
CA PHE A 21 -1.61 9.19 3.84
C PHE A 21 -0.32 9.10 4.66
N PRO A 22 -0.34 8.59 5.90
CA PRO A 22 0.88 8.45 6.69
C PRO A 22 1.82 7.49 5.94
N LEU A 23 2.91 8.05 5.40
CA LEU A 23 3.97 7.24 4.81
C LEU A 23 4.44 6.28 5.90
N ASP A 24 4.44 4.98 5.60
CA ASP A 24 4.85 3.90 6.50
C ASP A 24 6.26 4.18 7.02
N HIS A 25 6.33 4.89 8.14
CA HIS A 25 7.56 5.52 8.62
C HIS A 25 8.44 4.50 9.34
N PHE A 26 7.81 3.55 10.03
CA PHE A 26 8.49 2.49 10.76
C PHE A 26 8.73 1.24 9.90
N GLY A 27 8.23 1.24 8.66
CA GLY A 27 8.43 0.14 7.73
C GLY A 27 7.70 -1.13 8.16
N GLU A 28 6.52 -1.00 8.78
CA GLU A 28 5.77 -2.12 9.35
C GLU A 28 5.37 -3.14 8.29
N CYS A 29 5.20 -2.70 7.03
CA CYS A 29 4.84 -3.55 5.91
C CYS A 29 5.99 -3.76 4.90
N THR A 30 7.24 -3.52 5.31
CA THR A 30 8.42 -3.64 4.42
C THR A 30 8.58 -5.03 3.82
N LEU A 31 8.28 -6.09 4.58
CA LEU A 31 8.37 -7.47 4.09
C LEU A 31 7.44 -7.72 2.89
N PHE A 32 6.19 -7.27 2.98
CA PHE A 32 5.21 -7.40 1.89
C PHE A 32 5.53 -6.47 0.72
N LYS A 33 6.00 -5.25 1.02
CA LYS A 33 6.52 -4.33 0.00
C LYS A 33 7.64 -4.98 -0.81
N GLU A 34 8.61 -5.59 -0.15
CA GLU A 34 9.74 -6.24 -0.83
C GLU A 34 9.30 -7.41 -1.69
N LYS A 35 8.37 -8.25 -1.21
CA LYS A 35 7.77 -9.32 -2.02
C LYS A 35 7.12 -8.76 -3.30
N PHE A 36 6.30 -7.73 -3.16
CA PHE A 36 5.67 -7.07 -4.30
C PHE A 36 6.70 -6.47 -5.27
N MET A 37 7.72 -5.78 -4.75
CA MET A 37 8.78 -5.20 -5.59
C MET A 37 9.63 -6.27 -6.30
N LYS A 38 9.90 -7.41 -5.64
CA LYS A 38 10.58 -8.55 -6.27
C LYS A 38 9.73 -9.13 -7.41
N CYS A 39 8.43 -9.29 -7.19
CA CYS A 39 7.52 -9.73 -8.25
C CYS A 39 7.53 -8.76 -9.44
N LEU A 40 7.44 -7.44 -9.18
CA LEU A 40 7.50 -6.44 -10.25
C LEU A 40 8.81 -6.53 -11.03
N GLN A 41 9.95 -6.63 -10.34
CA GLN A 41 11.26 -6.75 -11.00
C GLN A 41 11.35 -8.02 -11.86
N ALA A 42 10.80 -9.15 -11.39
CA ALA A 42 10.78 -10.40 -12.14
C ALA A 42 9.85 -10.34 -13.37
N ASN A 43 8.79 -9.53 -13.31
CA ASN A 43 7.73 -9.46 -14.33
C ASN A 43 7.77 -8.15 -15.13
N ASN A 44 8.93 -7.52 -15.31
CA ASN A 44 9.09 -6.28 -16.08
C ASN A 44 8.13 -5.14 -15.65
N PHE A 45 7.88 -5.03 -14.36
CA PHE A 45 6.99 -4.06 -13.73
C PHE A 45 5.51 -4.18 -14.16
N GLU A 46 5.09 -5.36 -14.60
CA GLU A 46 3.70 -5.65 -14.89
C GLU A 46 2.91 -5.93 -13.61
N ASN A 47 2.15 -4.93 -13.14
CA ASN A 47 1.35 -5.03 -11.92
C ASN A 47 0.29 -6.14 -11.96
N GLY A 48 -0.24 -6.47 -13.14
CA GLY A 48 -1.27 -7.49 -13.32
C GLY A 48 -0.82 -8.91 -12.93
N LEU A 49 0.49 -9.17 -13.03
CA LEU A 49 1.08 -10.46 -12.64
C LEU A 49 1.39 -10.52 -11.13
N CYS A 50 1.42 -9.36 -10.46
CA CYS A 50 1.76 -9.23 -9.04
C CYS A 50 0.56 -8.81 -8.18
N ARG A 51 -0.65 -9.21 -8.59
CA ARG A 51 -1.89 -8.82 -7.91
C ARG A 51 -2.01 -9.45 -6.53
N GLN A 52 -1.45 -10.63 -6.31
CA GLN A 52 -1.49 -11.30 -5.02
C GLN A 52 -0.60 -10.60 -4.00
N GLU A 53 0.64 -10.27 -4.38
CA GLU A 53 1.61 -9.60 -3.53
C GLU A 53 1.19 -8.15 -3.23
N SER A 54 0.58 -7.47 -4.20
CA SER A 54 0.02 -6.13 -3.97
C SER A 54 -1.19 -6.17 -3.03
N LYS A 55 -2.03 -7.20 -3.10
CA LYS A 55 -3.13 -7.42 -2.15
C LYS A 55 -2.61 -7.56 -0.72
N GLU A 56 -1.66 -8.47 -0.48
CA GLU A 56 -1.05 -8.69 0.84
C GLU A 56 -0.41 -7.41 1.39
N TYR A 57 0.28 -6.64 0.54
CA TYR A 57 0.88 -5.37 0.94
C TYR A 57 -0.16 -4.33 1.37
N LEU A 58 -1.29 -4.24 0.67
CA LEU A 58 -2.37 -3.31 1.01
C LEU A 58 -3.13 -3.76 2.24
N GLU A 59 -3.34 -5.06 2.42
CA GLU A 59 -3.93 -5.64 3.63
C GLU A 59 -3.12 -5.30 4.87
N CYS A 60 -1.79 -5.51 4.84
CA CYS A 60 -0.91 -5.11 5.94
C CYS A 60 -1.07 -3.63 6.30
N ARG A 61 -1.14 -2.73 5.31
CA ARG A 61 -1.30 -1.29 5.56
C ARG A 61 -2.65 -0.94 6.17
N MET A 62 -3.71 -1.66 5.80
CA MET A 62 -5.05 -1.47 6.38
C MET A 62 -5.13 -2.02 7.81
N GLU A 63 -4.46 -3.13 8.10
CA GLU A 63 -4.40 -3.74 9.44
C GLU A 63 -3.62 -2.87 10.42
N LYS A 64 -2.52 -2.27 9.96
CA LYS A 64 -1.65 -1.38 10.75
C LYS A 64 -2.14 0.07 10.83
N GLU A 65 -3.34 0.35 10.31
CA GLU A 65 -3.93 1.69 10.30
C GLU A 65 -3.08 2.74 9.56
N LEU A 66 -2.15 2.29 8.71
CA LEU A 66 -1.39 3.12 7.79
C LEU A 66 -2.28 3.57 6.62
N MET A 67 -3.30 2.77 6.28
CA MET A 67 -4.33 3.04 5.28
C MET A 67 -5.73 2.99 5.88
N ALA A 68 -6.65 3.82 5.37
CA ALA A 68 -8.07 3.65 5.64
C ALA A 68 -8.55 2.27 5.16
N LYS A 69 -9.27 1.54 6.02
CA LYS A 69 -9.84 0.23 5.71
C LYS A 69 -10.90 0.37 4.62
N GLU A 70 -10.65 -0.23 3.47
CA GLU A 70 -11.57 -0.29 2.34
C GLU A 70 -11.68 -1.73 1.84
N PRO A 71 -12.86 -2.19 1.41
CA PRO A 71 -13.02 -3.54 0.89
C PRO A 71 -12.17 -3.71 -0.37
N LEU A 72 -11.42 -4.81 -0.44
CA LEU A 72 -10.50 -5.15 -1.53
C LEU A 72 -11.14 -5.10 -2.92
N GLU A 73 -12.45 -5.34 -3.00
CA GLU A 73 -13.25 -5.20 -4.20
C GLU A 73 -13.21 -3.80 -4.81
N LYS A 74 -13.21 -2.76 -3.97
CA LYS A 74 -13.09 -1.36 -4.41
C LYS A 74 -11.67 -1.01 -4.82
N LEU A 75 -10.68 -1.71 -4.29
CA LEU A 75 -9.28 -1.60 -4.72
C LEU A 75 -8.98 -2.43 -5.99
N GLY A 76 -10.01 -3.11 -6.54
CA GLY A 76 -9.91 -3.84 -7.79
C GLY A 76 -9.68 -5.34 -7.61
N PHE A 77 -9.47 -5.87 -6.40
CA PHE A 77 -9.17 -7.29 -6.16
C PHE A 77 -10.41 -8.19 -6.07
N LYS A 78 -11.46 -7.90 -6.85
CA LYS A 78 -12.70 -8.69 -6.84
C LYS A 78 -12.47 -10.15 -7.19
N ASP A 79 -11.50 -10.39 -8.08
CA ASP A 79 -11.22 -11.70 -8.67
C ASP A 79 -10.37 -12.60 -7.77
N LEU A 80 -9.76 -12.05 -6.71
CA LEU A 80 -8.88 -12.78 -5.78
C LEU A 80 -9.59 -13.20 -4.48
N LYS A 81 -10.92 -13.18 -4.50
CA LYS A 81 -11.76 -13.67 -3.40
C LYS A 81 -11.97 -15.17 -3.56
N GLU A 82 -10.92 -15.96 -3.36
CA GLU A 82 -10.99 -17.38 -3.02
C GLU A 82 -9.54 -17.87 -2.93
N GLU A 83 -9.08 -18.11 -1.70
CA GLU A 83 -7.93 -18.89 -1.23
C GLU A 83 -7.28 -18.18 -0.03
N LYS A 84 -7.86 -18.48 1.13
CA LYS A 84 -7.20 -18.34 2.42
C LYS A 84 -6.32 -19.59 2.59
N PRO A 85 -5.00 -19.44 2.77
CA PRO A 85 -4.33 -20.13 3.84
C PRO A 85 -4.19 -19.10 4.96
N GLU A 86 -5.06 -19.27 5.95
CA GLU A 86 -4.82 -18.80 7.29
C GLU A 86 -3.55 -19.50 7.77
N ASP A 87 -2.43 -18.79 7.79
CA ASP A 87 -1.34 -19.12 8.71
C ASP A 87 -0.94 -17.84 9.44
N GLN A 88 -1.79 -17.47 10.38
CA GLN A 88 -1.31 -16.82 11.59
C GLN A 88 -1.32 -17.88 12.69
N PRO A 89 -0.17 -18.11 13.33
CA PRO A 89 -0.11 -18.12 14.78
C PRO A 89 0.65 -16.84 15.16
N GLU A 90 -0.08 -15.87 15.71
CA GLU A 90 -0.17 -15.72 17.16
C GLU A 90 1.21 -15.75 17.85
N THR A 91 1.66 -14.55 18.20
CA THR A 91 2.23 -14.20 19.50
C THR A 91 2.62 -15.39 20.41
N VAL A 92 3.89 -15.76 20.41
CA VAL A 92 4.50 -16.31 21.63
C VAL A 92 5.23 -15.17 22.33
N ARG A 93 4.48 -14.45 23.17
CA ARG A 93 5.07 -13.96 24.42
C ARG A 93 5.39 -15.20 25.25
N GLN A 94 6.67 -15.52 25.40
CA GLN A 94 7.21 -16.22 26.56
C GLN A 94 8.70 -15.88 26.63
N ASN A 95 9.03 -14.90 27.48
CA ASN A 95 10.27 -14.96 28.23
C ASN A 95 10.18 -16.17 29.16
N PRO A 96 11.24 -16.99 29.25
CA PRO A 96 11.63 -17.50 30.55
C PRO A 96 13.12 -17.30 30.84
N SER A 97 13.35 -16.72 32.02
CA SER A 97 14.55 -16.60 32.85
C SER A 97 15.60 -15.54 32.51
#